data_AF-A0AAW0DXD8-F1
#
_entry.id   AF-A0AAW0DXD8-F1
#
_cell.length_a   1.000
_cell.length_b   1.000
_cell.length_c   1.000
_cell.angle_alpha   90.00
_cell.angle_beta   90.00
_cell.angle_gamma   90.00
#
_symmetry.space_group_name_H-M   'P 1'
#
loop_
_entity.id
_entity.type
_entity.pdbx_description
1 polymer ?
#
loop_
_entity_poly.entity_id
_entity_poly.type
_entity_poly.pdbx_seq_one_letter_code
_entity_poly.pdbx_strand_id
1 'polypeptide(L)'
;MAANGLRWGGEGWGGIATSQIAIYINPKLNKEEATKSMTPLIEFGKRIKKEHGEKAAIVSITEYPSWAAYFEWFANANVAAAGLSLALGSRLINKENFETPAKQEALVSALLDASKLTPRLIIHSSTPFSYTPVEETSVTEAWRSSLYHITLISSWNWNATVEEKRKSYADVTKSVSYLKAVTPNAAYLNEADVYESNHEVTFWGSNYQKLLQIKEKYDPDHLLDCWQCVGWKPSSSMFSCYL
;
A
#
# COMPACT_ATOMS: atom_id res chain seq x y z
N MET A 1 -7.05 12.84 -5.22
CA MET A 1 -5.81 12.02 -5.25
C MET A 1 -5.66 11.32 -6.59
N ALA A 2 -6.58 10.44 -7.02
CA ALA A 2 -6.49 9.73 -8.30
C ALA A 2 -6.17 10.63 -9.52
N ALA A 3 -6.94 11.71 -9.74
CA ALA A 3 -6.70 12.62 -10.86
C ALA A 3 -5.33 13.35 -10.86
N ASN A 4 -4.65 13.40 -9.71
CA ASN A 4 -3.32 14.03 -9.59
C ASN A 4 -2.20 13.00 -9.37
N GLY A 5 -2.51 11.70 -9.34
CA GLY A 5 -1.57 10.65 -8.95
C GLY A 5 -0.27 10.68 -9.76
N LEU A 6 -0.37 10.65 -11.09
CA LEU A 6 0.80 10.67 -11.98
C LEU A 6 1.67 11.91 -11.79
N ARG A 7 1.04 13.07 -11.67
CA ARG A 7 1.74 14.33 -11.47
C ARG A 7 2.48 14.34 -10.11
N TRP A 8 1.78 14.05 -9.03
CA TRP A 8 2.37 14.07 -7.70
C TRP A 8 3.45 12.99 -7.53
N GLY A 9 3.23 11.79 -8.06
CA GLY A 9 4.23 10.74 -8.11
C GLY A 9 5.49 11.17 -8.86
N GLY A 10 5.34 11.78 -10.04
CA GLY A 10 6.46 12.28 -10.84
C GLY A 10 7.22 13.45 -10.20
N GLU A 11 6.52 14.33 -9.50
CA GLU A 11 7.11 15.43 -8.72
C GLU A 11 7.82 14.95 -7.44
N GLY A 12 7.75 13.65 -7.12
CA GLY A 12 8.44 13.04 -5.98
C GLY A 12 7.72 13.21 -4.65
N TRP A 13 6.41 13.44 -4.66
CA TRP A 13 5.62 13.41 -3.44
C TRP A 13 5.50 12.00 -2.89
N GLY A 14 5.85 11.85 -1.62
CA GLY A 14 5.56 10.65 -0.84
C GLY A 14 4.63 10.95 0.32
N GLY A 15 4.11 9.92 0.99
CA GLY A 15 3.26 10.13 2.16
C GLY A 15 2.26 9.01 2.45
N ILE A 16 1.28 9.36 3.27
CA ILE A 16 0.23 8.46 3.76
C ILE A 16 -1.13 9.16 3.69
N ALA A 17 -2.15 8.43 3.27
CA ALA A 17 -3.54 8.87 3.36
C ALA A 17 -4.45 7.76 3.91
N THR A 18 -5.46 8.19 4.67
CA THR A 18 -6.56 7.36 5.17
C THR A 18 -7.88 8.10 4.90
N SER A 19 -8.99 7.61 5.44
CA SER A 19 -10.27 8.34 5.40
C SER A 19 -10.26 9.67 6.17
N GLN A 20 -9.30 9.88 7.07
CA GLN A 20 -9.26 11.04 7.97
C GLN A 20 -8.04 11.94 7.77
N ILE A 21 -6.93 11.39 7.25
CA ILE A 21 -5.68 12.14 7.08
C ILE A 21 -5.15 12.03 5.65
N ALA A 22 -4.46 13.07 5.21
CA ALA A 22 -3.68 13.08 3.99
C ALA A 22 -2.39 13.87 4.26
N ILE A 23 -1.31 13.16 4.57
CA ILE A 23 0.00 13.73 4.89
C ILE A 23 0.95 13.42 3.75
N TYR A 24 1.45 14.46 3.10
CA TYR A 24 2.39 14.34 1.98
C TYR A 24 3.66 15.14 2.29
N ILE A 25 4.80 14.61 1.86
CA ILE A 25 6.11 15.23 1.98
C ILE A 25 6.82 15.22 0.63
N ASN A 26 7.56 16.29 0.35
CA ASN A 26 8.40 16.42 -0.82
C ASN A 26 9.78 16.99 -0.41
N PRO A 27 10.88 16.26 -0.64
CA PRO A 27 12.22 16.74 -0.32
C PRO A 27 12.87 17.60 -1.42
N LYS A 28 12.18 17.79 -2.56
CA LYS A 28 12.72 18.47 -3.76
C LYS A 28 12.18 19.89 -3.95
N LEU A 29 10.94 20.15 -3.51
CA LEU A 29 10.24 21.42 -3.72
C LEU A 29 10.36 22.33 -2.50
N ASN A 30 10.53 23.63 -2.73
CA ASN A 30 10.39 24.63 -1.68
C ASN A 30 8.90 24.86 -1.32
N LYS A 31 8.64 25.63 -0.26
CA LYS A 31 7.27 25.88 0.22
C LYS A 31 6.30 26.47 -0.82
N GLU A 32 6.76 27.39 -1.68
CA GLU A 32 5.92 28.02 -2.71
C GLU A 32 5.56 27.02 -3.81
N GLU A 33 6.55 26.30 -4.33
CA GLU A 33 6.38 25.24 -5.33
C GLU A 33 5.49 24.11 -4.80
N ALA A 34 5.70 23.71 -3.55
CA ALA A 34 4.90 22.70 -2.87
C ALA A 34 3.43 23.14 -2.74
N THR A 35 3.19 24.41 -2.37
CA THR A 35 1.84 24.98 -2.27
C THR A 35 1.13 25.00 -3.62
N LYS A 36 1.85 25.40 -4.67
CA LYS A 36 1.33 25.40 -6.04
C LYS A 36 1.01 23.97 -6.50
N SER A 37 1.93 23.03 -6.29
CA SER A 37 1.72 21.63 -6.68
C SER A 37 0.53 20.99 -5.93
N MET A 38 0.37 21.24 -4.63
CA MET A 38 -0.68 20.65 -3.81
C MET A 38 -1.99 21.46 -3.78
N THR A 39 -2.11 22.51 -4.61
CA THR A 39 -3.32 23.35 -4.68
C THR A 39 -4.63 22.54 -4.73
N PRO A 40 -4.76 21.46 -5.54
CA PRO A 40 -6.00 20.68 -5.56
C PRO A 40 -6.40 20.06 -4.20
N LEU A 41 -5.42 19.62 -3.40
CA LEU A 41 -5.67 19.05 -2.07
C LEU A 41 -5.93 20.14 -1.03
N ILE A 42 -5.18 21.25 -1.10
CA ILE A 42 -5.36 22.43 -0.25
C ILE A 42 -6.77 23.01 -0.41
N GLU A 43 -7.22 23.20 -1.66
CA GLU A 43 -8.56 23.72 -1.96
C GLU A 43 -9.67 22.73 -1.58
N PHE A 44 -9.40 21.43 -1.65
CA PHE A 44 -10.33 20.42 -1.10
C PHE A 44 -10.50 20.58 0.41
N GLY A 45 -9.42 20.74 1.17
CA GLY A 45 -9.50 20.99 2.61
C GLY A 45 -10.20 22.32 2.94
N LYS A 46 -9.91 23.40 2.21
CA LYS A 46 -10.61 24.70 2.38
C LYS A 46 -12.10 24.60 2.10
N ARG A 47 -12.51 23.83 1.09
CA ARG A 47 -13.93 23.59 0.79
C ARG A 47 -14.63 22.86 1.94
N ILE A 48 -14.01 21.84 2.54
CA ILE A 48 -14.55 21.17 3.73
C ILE A 48 -14.77 22.18 4.87
N LYS A 49 -13.79 23.05 5.13
CA LYS A 49 -13.93 24.09 6.16
C LYS A 49 -15.09 25.06 5.88
N LYS A 50 -15.27 25.43 4.61
CA LYS A 50 -16.37 26.32 4.19
C LYS A 50 -17.74 25.66 4.35
N GLU A 51 -17.87 24.38 4.01
CA GLU A 51 -19.15 23.65 4.00
C GLU A 51 -19.54 23.12 5.39
N HIS A 52 -18.56 22.77 6.22
CA HIS A 52 -18.78 22.08 7.50
C HIS A 52 -18.22 22.82 8.72
N GLY A 53 -17.67 24.03 8.53
CA GLY A 53 -17.12 24.89 9.57
C GLY A 53 -15.61 24.75 9.77
N GLU A 54 -14.99 25.78 10.36
CA GLU A 54 -13.53 25.91 10.50
C GLU A 54 -12.84 24.71 11.18
N LYS A 55 -13.53 23.98 12.05
CA LYS A 55 -13.01 22.82 12.77
C LYS A 55 -13.13 21.50 12.00
N ALA A 56 -13.80 21.49 10.85
CA ALA A 56 -14.05 20.26 10.08
C ALA A 56 -12.81 19.72 9.37
N ALA A 57 -11.80 20.55 9.12
CA ALA A 57 -10.53 20.13 8.56
C ALA A 57 -9.38 21.03 9.01
N ILE A 58 -8.20 20.44 9.13
CA ILE A 58 -6.94 21.16 9.34
C ILE A 58 -6.19 21.14 8.01
N VAL A 59 -5.80 22.32 7.52
CA VAL A 59 -4.97 22.47 6.32
C VAL A 59 -3.67 23.16 6.76
N SER A 60 -2.55 22.45 6.64
CA SER A 60 -1.24 22.93 7.07
C SER A 60 -0.20 22.72 5.98
N ILE A 61 0.74 23.66 5.86
CA ILE A 61 1.89 23.59 4.96
C ILE A 61 3.12 24.03 5.77
N THR A 62 3.94 23.05 6.13
CA THR A 62 5.11 23.24 6.99
C THR A 62 6.37 22.81 6.24
N GLU A 63 7.41 23.63 6.34
CA GLU A 63 8.75 23.32 5.85
C GLU A 63 9.62 22.92 7.04
N TYR A 64 10.40 21.86 6.88
CA TYR A 64 11.31 21.36 7.91
C TYR A 64 12.76 21.56 7.46
N PRO A 65 13.68 21.92 8.37
CA PRO A 65 15.07 22.19 8.01
C PRO A 65 15.85 20.91 7.64
N SER A 66 15.33 19.74 7.97
CA SER A 66 15.93 18.45 7.64
C SER A 66 14.89 17.33 7.66
N TRP A 67 15.23 16.20 7.04
CA TRP A 67 14.44 14.97 7.15
C TRP A 67 14.29 14.51 8.61
N ALA A 68 15.34 14.64 9.42
CA ALA A 68 15.30 14.26 10.83
C ALA A 68 14.26 15.07 11.62
N ALA A 69 14.23 16.40 11.41
CA ALA A 69 13.24 17.27 12.07
C ALA A 69 11.80 16.93 11.65
N TYR A 70 11.58 16.62 10.37
CA TYR A 70 10.29 16.12 9.90
C TYR A 70 9.93 14.77 10.55
N PHE A 71 10.88 13.83 10.56
CA PHE A 71 10.65 12.49 11.07
C PHE A 71 10.32 12.50 12.57
N GLU A 72 11.03 13.29 13.37
CA GLU A 72 10.73 13.47 14.79
C GLU A 72 9.32 14.02 15.01
N TRP A 73 8.92 15.05 14.26
CA TRP A 73 7.56 15.58 14.32
C TRP A 73 6.53 14.50 13.93
N PHE A 74 6.74 13.81 12.80
CA PHE A 74 5.80 12.83 12.27
C PHE A 74 5.66 11.64 13.22
N ALA A 75 6.77 11.07 13.67
CA ALA A 75 6.80 9.89 14.54
C ALA A 75 6.20 10.18 15.92
N ASN A 76 6.42 11.37 16.48
CA ASN A 76 5.81 11.78 17.75
C ASN A 76 4.30 11.98 17.64
N ALA A 77 3.82 12.51 16.50
CA ALA A 77 2.40 12.79 16.30
C ALA A 77 1.60 11.58 15.77
N ASN A 78 2.25 10.62 15.11
CA ASN A 78 1.61 9.52 14.37
C ASN A 78 2.18 8.15 14.76
N VAL A 79 2.20 7.85 16.06
CA VAL A 79 2.66 6.54 16.57
C VAL A 79 1.67 5.45 16.17
N ALA A 80 2.12 4.48 15.39
CA ALA A 80 1.32 3.29 15.08
C ALA A 80 1.28 2.34 16.29
N ALA A 81 0.09 1.83 16.61
CA ALA A 81 -0.05 0.79 17.63
C ALA A 81 0.59 -0.53 17.16
N ALA A 82 1.47 -1.09 17.98
CA ALA A 82 2.10 -2.40 17.77
C ALA A 82 1.40 -3.50 18.59
N GLY A 83 1.67 -4.77 18.28
CA GLY A 83 1.13 -5.92 19.01
C GLY A 83 -0.35 -6.22 18.73
N LEU A 84 -0.92 -5.64 17.68
CA LEU A 84 -2.31 -5.89 17.28
C LEU A 84 -2.41 -7.18 16.48
N SER A 85 -3.36 -8.03 16.84
CA SER A 85 -3.72 -9.17 15.99
C SER A 85 -4.59 -8.68 14.82
N LEU A 86 -4.17 -9.00 13.59
CA LEU A 86 -4.81 -8.52 12.39
C LEU A 86 -4.64 -9.49 11.21
N ALA A 87 -5.61 -9.44 10.31
CA ALA A 87 -5.48 -9.90 8.94
C ALA A 87 -5.05 -8.69 8.12
N LEU A 88 -4.11 -8.92 7.21
CA LEU A 88 -3.49 -7.93 6.35
C LEU A 88 -3.59 -8.39 4.92
N GLY A 89 -3.83 -7.44 4.02
CA GLY A 89 -3.71 -7.63 2.59
C GLY A 89 -3.23 -6.37 1.94
N SER A 90 -2.70 -6.47 0.72
CA SER A 90 -2.24 -5.29 -0.01
C SER A 90 -2.41 -5.38 -1.51
N ARG A 91 -2.32 -4.20 -2.14
CA ARG A 91 -2.10 -4.06 -3.57
C ARG A 91 -1.18 -2.90 -3.88
N LEU A 92 -0.24 -3.11 -4.80
CA LEU A 92 0.41 -2.02 -5.48
C LEU A 92 -0.54 -1.55 -6.60
N ILE A 93 -0.73 -0.24 -6.74
CA ILE A 93 -1.61 0.36 -7.75
C ILE A 93 -0.73 0.94 -8.85
N ASN A 94 -0.79 0.31 -10.02
CA ASN A 94 0.05 0.66 -11.15
C ASN A 94 -0.37 2.00 -11.80
N LYS A 95 0.55 2.63 -12.53
CA LYS A 95 0.36 3.92 -13.21
C LYS A 95 -0.81 3.91 -14.19
N GLU A 96 -1.12 2.75 -14.77
CA GLU A 96 -2.17 2.58 -15.75
C GLU A 96 -3.53 2.99 -15.18
N ASN A 97 -3.77 2.77 -13.87
CA ASN A 97 -5.00 3.17 -13.18
C ASN A 97 -5.26 4.69 -13.15
N PHE A 98 -4.26 5.50 -13.48
CA PHE A 98 -4.32 6.95 -13.37
C PHE A 98 -4.36 7.66 -14.73
N GLU A 99 -4.27 6.93 -15.84
CA GLU A 99 -4.11 7.50 -17.19
C GLU A 99 -5.38 8.15 -17.75
N THR A 100 -6.56 7.66 -17.35
CA THR A 100 -7.84 8.13 -17.91
C THR A 100 -8.87 8.35 -16.80
N PRO A 101 -9.85 9.25 -17.00
CA PRO A 101 -10.92 9.46 -16.04
C PRO A 101 -11.68 8.17 -15.67
N ALA A 102 -11.97 7.31 -16.66
CA ALA A 102 -12.66 6.04 -16.42
C ALA A 102 -11.85 5.08 -15.53
N LYS A 103 -10.53 4.96 -15.75
CA LYS A 103 -9.67 4.15 -14.88
C LYS A 103 -9.53 4.74 -13.47
N GLN A 104 -9.45 6.08 -13.37
CA GLN A 104 -9.42 6.77 -12.09
C GLN A 104 -10.73 6.55 -11.30
N GLU A 105 -11.88 6.58 -11.97
CA GLU A 105 -13.19 6.31 -11.38
C GLU A 105 -13.30 4.85 -10.92
N ALA A 106 -12.81 3.89 -11.72
CA ALA A 106 -12.75 2.49 -11.33
C ALA A 106 -11.86 2.28 -10.09
N LEU A 107 -10.69 2.93 -10.03
CA LEU A 107 -9.82 2.90 -8.87
C LEU A 107 -10.51 3.48 -7.62
N VAL A 108 -11.16 4.63 -7.74
CA VAL A 108 -11.89 5.25 -6.61
C VAL A 108 -13.02 4.34 -6.14
N SER A 109 -13.77 3.74 -7.06
CA SER A 109 -14.85 2.80 -6.72
C SER A 109 -14.32 1.57 -5.99
N ALA A 110 -13.23 0.97 -6.47
CA ALA A 110 -12.59 -0.16 -5.82
C ALA A 110 -12.08 0.17 -4.41
N LEU A 111 -11.48 1.34 -4.22
CA LEU A 111 -11.05 1.82 -2.89
C LEU A 111 -12.23 2.00 -1.94
N LEU A 112 -13.34 2.57 -2.41
CA LEU A 112 -14.55 2.76 -1.61
C LEU A 112 -15.17 1.42 -1.22
N ASP A 113 -15.29 0.47 -2.14
CA ASP A 113 -15.83 -0.86 -1.85
C ASP A 113 -14.94 -1.66 -0.89
N ALA A 114 -13.62 -1.59 -1.05
CA ALA A 114 -12.68 -2.19 -0.09
C ALA A 114 -12.79 -1.53 1.29
N SER A 115 -12.93 -0.20 1.36
CA SER A 115 -13.02 0.52 2.64
C SER A 115 -14.28 0.18 3.45
N LYS A 116 -15.36 -0.27 2.80
CA LYS A 116 -16.59 -0.71 3.49
C LYS A 116 -16.35 -1.96 4.35
N LEU A 117 -15.47 -2.85 3.91
CA LEU A 117 -15.14 -4.09 4.62
C LEU A 117 -13.92 -3.92 5.54
N THR A 118 -12.92 -3.15 5.10
CA THR A 118 -11.69 -2.87 5.86
C THR A 118 -11.52 -1.36 6.02
N PRO A 119 -12.18 -0.72 6.99
CA PRO A 119 -12.18 0.74 7.16
C PRO A 119 -10.82 1.30 7.59
N ARG A 120 -9.89 0.43 8.04
CA ARG A 120 -8.48 0.75 8.29
C ARG A 120 -7.62 0.68 7.02
N LEU A 121 -8.19 0.96 5.86
CA LEU A 121 -7.45 1.04 4.59
C LEU A 121 -6.45 2.20 4.66
N ILE A 122 -5.21 1.95 4.24
CA ILE A 122 -4.16 2.97 4.18
C ILE A 122 -3.61 3.04 2.76
N ILE A 123 -3.50 4.26 2.24
CA ILE A 123 -2.85 4.56 0.97
C ILE A 123 -1.44 5.05 1.28
N HIS A 124 -0.43 4.25 0.96
CA HIS A 124 0.97 4.63 1.06
C HIS A 124 1.46 5.13 -0.31
N SER A 125 1.81 6.41 -0.40
CA SER A 125 2.52 6.97 -1.56
C SER A 125 4.03 6.79 -1.34
N SER A 126 4.50 5.55 -1.21
CA SER A 126 5.89 5.22 -0.84
C SER A 126 6.64 4.45 -1.93
N THR A 127 6.02 4.28 -3.08
CA THR A 127 6.64 3.58 -4.20
C THR A 127 7.79 4.40 -4.79
N PRO A 128 8.84 3.75 -5.33
CA PRO A 128 9.94 4.42 -6.01
C PRO A 128 9.59 4.87 -7.44
N PHE A 129 8.36 5.33 -7.68
CA PHE A 129 7.84 5.69 -9.01
C PHE A 129 8.68 6.74 -9.75
N SER A 130 9.17 7.76 -9.02
CA SER A 130 10.01 8.83 -9.60
C SER A 130 11.52 8.52 -9.59
N TYR A 131 11.91 7.29 -9.21
CA TYR A 131 13.30 6.89 -9.12
C TYR A 131 13.66 5.90 -10.24
N THR A 132 14.61 6.30 -11.09
CA THR A 132 15.21 5.42 -12.09
C THR A 132 16.31 4.58 -11.44
N PRO A 133 16.20 3.24 -11.42
CA PRO A 133 17.22 2.39 -10.84
C PRO A 133 18.52 2.43 -11.67
N VAL A 134 19.66 2.35 -10.97
CA VAL A 134 21.00 2.23 -11.58
C VAL A 134 21.34 0.76 -11.86
N GLU A 135 20.81 -0.16 -11.06
CA GLU A 135 20.97 -1.60 -11.19
C GLU A 135 19.65 -2.32 -10.89
N GLU A 136 19.47 -3.51 -11.47
CA GLU A 136 18.30 -4.36 -11.21
C GLU A 136 18.53 -5.22 -9.96
N THR A 137 17.47 -5.41 -9.17
CA THR A 137 17.45 -6.29 -8.00
C THR A 137 16.31 -7.31 -8.13
N SER A 138 16.15 -8.20 -7.15
CA SER A 138 15.04 -9.16 -7.11
C SER A 138 13.67 -8.53 -6.82
N VAL A 139 13.62 -7.23 -6.52
CA VAL A 139 12.36 -6.52 -6.30
C VAL A 139 11.56 -6.54 -7.59
N THR A 140 10.29 -6.99 -7.52
CA THR A 140 9.41 -6.98 -8.69
C THR A 140 9.33 -5.59 -9.33
N GLU A 141 9.35 -5.59 -10.65
CA GLU A 141 9.11 -4.44 -11.53
C GLU A 141 7.83 -3.68 -11.17
N ALA A 142 6.84 -4.36 -10.58
CA ALA A 142 5.58 -3.77 -10.17
C ALA A 142 5.75 -2.61 -9.18
N TRP A 143 6.81 -2.61 -8.37
CA TRP A 143 7.13 -1.48 -7.48
C TRP A 143 7.47 -0.19 -8.24
N ARG A 144 8.17 -0.30 -9.36
CA ARG A 144 8.60 0.85 -10.17
C ARG A 144 7.48 1.34 -11.10
N SER A 145 6.54 0.47 -11.45
CA SER A 145 5.37 0.84 -12.26
C SER A 145 4.16 1.30 -11.42
N SER A 146 4.26 1.30 -10.10
CA SER A 146 3.16 1.65 -9.19
C SER A 146 3.36 2.97 -8.49
N LEU A 147 2.26 3.64 -8.15
CA LEU A 147 2.26 4.91 -7.41
C LEU A 147 1.95 4.67 -5.94
N TYR A 148 0.99 3.78 -5.66
CA TYR A 148 0.52 3.53 -4.31
C TYR A 148 0.77 2.08 -3.90
N HIS A 149 1.10 1.90 -2.63
CA HIS A 149 0.94 0.65 -1.91
C HIS A 149 -0.27 0.80 -0.99
N ILE A 150 -1.31 0.00 -1.19
CA ILE A 150 -2.55 0.05 -0.41
C ILE A 150 -2.55 -1.11 0.57
N THR A 151 -2.72 -0.84 1.86
CA THR A 151 -2.94 -1.90 2.86
C THR A 151 -4.39 -1.95 3.30
N LEU A 152 -4.88 -3.16 3.52
CA LEU A 152 -6.24 -3.51 3.89
C LEU A 152 -6.17 -4.30 5.19
N ILE A 153 -6.74 -3.74 6.27
CA ILE A 153 -6.52 -4.23 7.62
C ILE A 153 -7.87 -4.52 8.28
N SER A 154 -8.00 -5.74 8.82
CA SER A 154 -9.07 -6.12 9.75
C SER A 154 -8.43 -6.66 11.03
N SER A 155 -8.73 -6.05 12.17
CA SER A 155 -8.13 -6.41 13.47
C SER A 155 -9.15 -7.03 14.40
N TRP A 156 -8.67 -7.83 15.35
CA TRP A 156 -9.51 -8.47 16.36
C TRP A 156 -8.88 -8.39 17.75
N ASN A 157 -9.72 -8.55 18.78
CA ASN A 157 -9.29 -8.56 20.18
C ASN A 157 -8.60 -9.89 20.55
N TRP A 158 -7.79 -9.87 21.60
CA TRP A 158 -7.06 -11.06 22.08
C TRP A 158 -7.97 -12.26 22.40
N ASN A 159 -9.22 -12.01 22.79
CA ASN A 159 -10.22 -13.02 23.12
C ASN A 159 -11.14 -13.42 21.95
N ALA A 160 -10.82 -13.00 20.71
CA ALA A 160 -11.64 -13.33 19.55
C ALA A 160 -11.70 -14.84 19.29
N THR A 161 -12.90 -15.29 18.94
CA THR A 161 -13.22 -16.65 18.50
C THR A 161 -12.51 -16.99 17.19
N VAL A 162 -12.48 -18.27 16.83
CA VAL A 162 -11.92 -18.71 15.55
C VAL A 162 -12.76 -18.16 14.39
N GLU A 163 -14.07 -18.11 14.56
CA GLU A 163 -15.03 -17.62 13.56
C GLU A 163 -14.82 -16.12 13.27
N GLU A 164 -14.58 -15.30 14.30
CA GLU A 164 -14.26 -13.88 14.12
C GLU A 164 -12.94 -13.70 13.38
N LYS A 165 -11.90 -14.49 13.72
CA LYS A 165 -10.61 -14.45 13.01
C LYS A 165 -10.77 -14.84 11.54
N ARG A 166 -11.50 -15.93 11.25
CA ARG A 166 -11.82 -16.36 9.88
C ARG A 166 -12.55 -15.27 9.12
N LYS A 167 -13.53 -14.61 9.76
CA LYS A 167 -14.24 -13.48 9.16
C LYS A 167 -13.28 -12.33 8.82
N SER A 168 -12.35 -11.98 9.71
CA SER A 168 -11.36 -10.93 9.42
C SER A 168 -10.50 -11.24 8.21
N TYR A 169 -10.03 -12.49 8.07
CA TYR A 169 -9.31 -12.91 6.85
C TYR A 169 -10.20 -12.85 5.61
N ALA A 170 -11.43 -13.35 5.68
CA ALA A 170 -12.37 -13.32 4.56
C ALA A 170 -12.71 -11.89 4.12
N ASP A 171 -12.90 -10.96 5.07
CA ASP A 171 -13.14 -9.55 4.79
C ASP A 171 -11.93 -8.92 4.08
N VAL A 172 -10.69 -9.22 4.53
CA VAL A 172 -9.46 -8.74 3.88
C VAL A 172 -9.31 -9.31 2.48
N THR A 173 -9.46 -10.63 2.29
CA THR A 173 -9.40 -11.26 0.96
C THR A 173 -10.45 -10.67 0.01
N LYS A 174 -11.67 -10.43 0.52
CA LYS A 174 -12.72 -9.79 -0.26
C LYS A 174 -12.36 -8.33 -0.61
N SER A 175 -11.82 -7.57 0.34
CA SER A 175 -11.33 -6.21 0.07
C SER A 175 -10.22 -6.19 -0.98
N VAL A 176 -9.26 -7.11 -0.89
CA VAL A 176 -8.16 -7.24 -1.86
C VAL A 176 -8.73 -7.51 -3.24
N SER A 177 -9.79 -8.33 -3.36
CA SER A 177 -10.43 -8.65 -4.66
C SER A 177 -10.92 -7.42 -5.44
N TYR A 178 -11.39 -6.37 -4.76
CA TYR A 178 -11.78 -5.12 -5.42
C TYR A 178 -10.56 -4.41 -6.03
N LEU A 179 -9.43 -4.41 -5.32
CA LEU A 179 -8.18 -3.86 -5.85
C LEU A 179 -7.56 -4.77 -6.92
N LYS A 180 -7.72 -6.09 -6.84
CA LYS A 180 -7.30 -7.02 -7.91
C LYS A 180 -8.02 -6.73 -9.22
N ALA A 181 -9.28 -6.31 -9.17
CA ALA A 181 -10.05 -5.98 -10.37
C ALA A 181 -9.43 -4.83 -11.18
N VAL A 182 -8.68 -3.94 -10.54
CA VAL A 182 -8.03 -2.79 -11.18
C VAL A 182 -6.51 -2.95 -11.32
N THR A 183 -5.86 -3.72 -10.43
CA THR A 183 -4.45 -4.11 -10.55
C THR A 183 -4.26 -5.60 -10.23
N PRO A 184 -4.32 -6.50 -11.22
CA PRO A 184 -4.40 -7.94 -10.97
C PRO A 184 -3.15 -8.66 -10.47
N ASN A 185 -1.95 -8.12 -10.64
CA ASN A 185 -0.70 -8.88 -10.45
C ASN A 185 0.39 -8.07 -9.74
N ALA A 186 0.07 -7.41 -8.62
CA ALA A 186 1.04 -6.59 -7.91
C ALA A 186 0.69 -6.40 -6.42
N ALA A 187 1.50 -6.95 -5.51
CA ALA A 187 1.38 -6.70 -4.07
C ALA A 187 2.74 -6.78 -3.38
N TYR A 188 2.80 -6.28 -2.14
CA TYR A 188 4.00 -6.39 -1.33
C TYR A 188 3.92 -7.61 -0.43
N LEU A 189 4.77 -8.60 -0.66
CA LEU A 189 4.73 -9.89 0.03
C LEU A 189 4.70 -9.81 1.57
N ASN A 190 5.40 -8.83 2.16
CA ASN A 190 5.45 -8.67 3.63
C ASN A 190 4.15 -8.13 4.22
N GLU A 191 3.26 -7.59 3.38
CA GLU A 191 1.98 -7.00 3.78
C GLU A 191 0.83 -7.51 2.88
N ALA A 192 1.00 -8.68 2.27
CA ALA A 192 0.05 -9.26 1.32
C ALA A 192 -1.03 -10.10 2.01
N ASP A 193 -2.09 -10.41 1.26
CA ASP A 193 -3.07 -11.40 1.69
C ASP A 193 -2.36 -12.74 1.83
N VAL A 194 -2.52 -13.39 2.98
CA VAL A 194 -1.97 -14.73 3.22
C VAL A 194 -2.52 -15.75 2.22
N TYR A 195 -3.69 -15.49 1.63
CA TYR A 195 -4.31 -16.34 0.60
C TYR A 195 -4.13 -15.77 -0.81
N GLU A 196 -3.05 -15.03 -1.08
CA GLU A 196 -2.82 -14.44 -2.40
C GLU A 196 -2.76 -15.51 -3.49
N SER A 197 -3.82 -15.58 -4.29
CA SER A 197 -3.78 -16.32 -5.54
C SER A 197 -2.73 -15.74 -6.48
N ASN A 198 -2.02 -16.60 -7.22
CA ASN A 198 -0.97 -16.18 -8.16
C ASN A 198 0.22 -15.44 -7.49
N HIS A 199 0.56 -15.82 -6.24
CA HIS A 199 1.63 -15.21 -5.45
C HIS A 199 2.98 -15.11 -6.18
N GLU A 200 3.32 -16.10 -7.01
CA GLU A 200 4.56 -16.13 -7.80
C GLU A 200 4.69 -14.87 -8.68
N VAL A 201 3.64 -14.53 -9.41
CA VAL A 201 3.61 -13.33 -10.26
C VAL A 201 3.37 -12.07 -9.41
N THR A 202 2.44 -12.13 -8.45
CA THR A 202 2.07 -10.95 -7.65
C THR A 202 3.24 -10.41 -6.83
N PHE A 203 4.09 -11.28 -6.28
CA PHE A 203 5.20 -10.89 -5.39
C PHE A 203 6.52 -10.72 -6.13
N TRP A 204 6.77 -11.54 -7.15
CA TRP A 204 8.08 -11.63 -7.79
C TRP A 204 8.06 -11.23 -9.27
N GLY A 205 6.90 -11.22 -9.92
CA GLY A 205 6.75 -10.86 -11.33
C GLY A 205 7.66 -11.69 -12.24
N SER A 206 8.30 -11.03 -13.18
CA SER A 206 9.25 -11.66 -14.11
C SER A 206 10.49 -12.29 -13.42
N ASN A 207 10.79 -11.91 -12.17
CA ASN A 207 11.96 -12.43 -11.46
C ASN A 207 11.78 -13.86 -10.91
N TYR A 208 10.54 -14.38 -10.85
CA TYR A 208 10.25 -15.61 -10.11
C TYR A 208 11.09 -16.81 -10.57
N GLN A 209 11.20 -17.03 -11.88
CA GLN A 209 11.92 -18.19 -12.42
C GLN A 209 13.41 -18.18 -12.08
N LYS A 210 14.04 -17.01 -12.13
CA LYS A 210 15.46 -16.85 -11.73
C LYS A 210 15.63 -17.04 -10.23
N LEU A 211 14.70 -16.53 -9.43
CA LEU A 211 14.72 -16.74 -7.98
C LEU A 211 14.54 -18.23 -7.62
N LEU A 212 13.67 -18.94 -8.34
CA LEU A 212 13.45 -20.37 -8.16
C LEU A 212 14.71 -21.18 -8.46
N GLN A 213 15.42 -20.88 -9.55
CA GLN A 213 16.71 -21.51 -9.86
C GLN A 213 17.76 -21.27 -8.75
N ILE A 214 17.78 -20.07 -8.16
CA ILE A 214 18.66 -19.76 -7.03
C ILE A 214 18.25 -20.58 -5.80
N LYS A 215 16.95 -20.65 -5.49
CA LYS A 215 16.41 -21.46 -4.39
C LYS A 215 16.81 -22.93 -4.55
N GLU A 216 16.62 -23.52 -5.72
CA GLU A 216 16.97 -24.92 -6.00
C GLU A 216 18.48 -25.17 -5.92
N LYS A 217 19.31 -24.19 -6.33
CA LYS A 217 20.77 -24.30 -6.24
C LYS A 217 21.28 -24.30 -4.80
N TYR A 218 20.73 -23.43 -3.96
CA TYR A 218 21.26 -23.17 -2.61
C TYR A 218 20.49 -23.87 -1.48
N ASP A 219 19.24 -24.26 -1.71
CA ASP A 219 18.38 -24.99 -0.77
C ASP A 219 17.51 -26.05 -1.48
N PRO A 220 18.14 -27.05 -2.14
CA PRO A 220 17.42 -28.10 -2.88
C PRO A 220 16.52 -28.97 -2.00
N ASP A 221 16.84 -29.09 -0.71
CA ASP A 221 16.11 -29.92 0.24
C ASP A 221 14.98 -29.15 0.96
N HIS A 222 14.83 -27.84 0.68
CA HIS A 222 13.84 -26.96 1.30
C HIS A 222 13.95 -26.90 2.83
N LEU A 223 15.18 -26.81 3.34
CA LEU A 223 15.43 -26.57 4.76
C LEU A 223 14.88 -25.20 5.21
N LEU A 224 14.86 -24.22 4.31
CA LEU A 224 14.37 -22.86 4.55
C LEU A 224 13.09 -22.60 3.75
N ASP A 225 12.02 -23.34 4.02
CA ASP A 225 10.71 -23.10 3.38
C ASP A 225 9.82 -22.15 4.19
N CYS A 226 8.98 -21.38 3.50
CA CYS A 226 7.98 -20.51 4.11
C CYS A 226 6.76 -20.33 3.21
N TRP A 227 5.63 -20.01 3.83
CA TRP A 227 4.35 -19.87 3.14
C TRP A 227 4.43 -18.85 2.00
N GLN A 228 4.13 -19.30 0.77
CA GLN A 228 4.20 -18.51 -0.48
C GLN A 228 5.56 -17.87 -0.80
N CYS A 229 6.63 -18.36 -0.19
CA CYS A 229 7.98 -18.00 -0.58
C CYS A 229 8.37 -18.60 -1.94
N VAL A 230 9.52 -18.17 -2.46
CA VAL A 230 10.06 -18.71 -3.72
C VAL A 230 10.25 -20.23 -3.60
N GLY A 231 9.60 -20.99 -4.49
CA GLY A 231 9.65 -22.46 -4.48
C GLY A 231 8.87 -23.10 -3.33
N TRP A 232 7.93 -22.39 -2.71
CA TRP A 232 7.11 -22.91 -1.62
C TRP A 232 6.44 -24.26 -1.98
N LYS A 233 6.53 -25.24 -1.06
CA LYS A 233 5.89 -26.56 -1.23
C LYS A 233 4.55 -26.62 -0.46
N PRO A 234 3.39 -26.42 -1.13
CA PRO A 234 2.09 -26.34 -0.45
C PRO A 234 1.66 -27.65 0.23
N SER A 235 2.19 -28.81 -0.22
CA SER A 235 1.90 -30.11 0.38
C SER A 235 2.69 -30.40 1.65
N SER A 236 3.59 -29.51 2.08
CA SER A 236 4.37 -29.70 3.29
C SER A 236 3.50 -29.63 4.54
N SER A 237 3.66 -30.58 5.46
CA SER A 237 2.94 -30.60 6.74
C SER A 237 3.23 -29.39 7.62
N MET A 238 4.33 -28.65 7.35
CA MET A 238 4.64 -27.40 8.05
C MET A 238 3.55 -26.34 7.90
N PHE A 239 2.73 -26.45 6.86
CA PHE A 239 1.74 -25.44 6.50
C PHE A 239 0.29 -25.88 6.75
N SER A 240 0.06 -27.00 7.44
CA SER A 240 -1.28 -27.56 7.68
C SER A 240 -2.22 -26.67 8.49
N CYS A 241 -1.68 -25.61 9.13
CA CYS A 241 -2.44 -24.69 9.97
C CYS A 241 -2.90 -23.42 9.24
N TYR A 242 -2.40 -23.16 8.03
CA TYR A 242 -2.99 -22.15 7.15
C TYR A 242 -4.31 -22.69 6.60
N LEU A 243 -5.37 -21.89 6.70
CA LEU A 243 -6.74 -22.31 6.43
C LEU A 243 -7.07 -22.34 4.93
#